data_AF-T1ADB8-F1
#
_entry.id   AF-T1ADB8-F1
#
_cell.length_a   1.000
_cell.length_b   1.000
_cell.length_c   1.000
_cell.angle_alpha   90.00
_cell.angle_beta   90.00
_cell.angle_gamma   90.00
#
_symmetry.space_group_name_H-M   'P 1'
#
loop_
_entity.id
_entity.type
_entity.pdbx_description
1 polymer ?
#
loop_
_entity_poly.entity_id
_entity_poly.type
_entity_poly.pdbx_seq_one_letter_code
_entity_poly.pdbx_strand_id
1 'polypeptide(L)'
;DVPSLLGRSTEAARSEFETGLSEATAWAEWARVGAPNANGCIICGSSGPLELHHVAGKNNSETVVPVCRPCHERLGERQNGWDPRWIRDDNPPELRESLFLRGLSDLCEERGRFGAAYHVLGKRLRAVYAKTARGSAS
;
A
#
# COMPACT_ATOMS: atom_id res chain seq x y z
N ASP A 1 -5.35 -25.15 34.69
CA ASP A 1 -5.69 -23.84 34.10
C ASP A 1 -4.51 -23.28 33.32
N VAL A 2 -4.54 -23.41 31.99
CA VAL A 2 -3.53 -22.79 31.12
C VAL A 2 -4.01 -21.37 30.82
N PRO A 3 -3.28 -20.31 31.17
CA PRO A 3 -3.68 -18.95 30.83
C PRO A 3 -3.75 -18.81 29.31
N SER A 4 -4.90 -18.36 28.81
CA SER A 4 -5.08 -18.02 27.40
C SER A 4 -4.04 -16.96 27.01
N LEU A 5 -3.14 -17.31 26.08
CA LEU A 5 -2.11 -16.43 25.51
C LEU A 5 -2.70 -15.35 24.58
N LEU A 6 -4.02 -15.26 24.45
CA LEU A 6 -4.70 -14.14 23.80
C LEU A 6 -4.75 -12.97 24.80
N GLY A 7 -3.60 -12.30 24.97
CA GLY A 7 -3.47 -11.13 25.81
C GLY A 7 -4.55 -10.10 25.46
N ARG A 8 -5.26 -9.60 26.49
CA ARG A 8 -6.21 -8.51 26.33
C ARG A 8 -5.46 -7.31 25.76
N SER A 9 -5.83 -6.85 24.57
CA SER A 9 -5.36 -5.56 24.04
C SER A 9 -5.74 -4.49 25.06
N THR A 10 -4.75 -3.75 25.56
CA THR A 10 -5.01 -2.59 26.40
C THR A 10 -5.67 -1.50 25.56
N GLU A 11 -6.41 -0.58 26.20
CA GLU A 11 -6.95 0.61 25.52
C GLU A 11 -5.83 1.43 24.87
N ALA A 12 -4.65 1.49 25.50
CA ALA A 12 -3.46 2.12 24.94
C ALA A 12 -3.02 1.47 23.63
N ALA A 13 -2.90 0.13 23.58
CA ALA A 13 -2.51 -0.58 22.36
C ALA A 13 -3.53 -0.42 21.23
N ARG A 14 -4.82 -0.34 21.56
CA ARG A 14 -5.89 -0.06 20.60
C ARG A 14 -5.78 1.38 20.06
N SER A 15 -5.59 2.35 20.95
CA SER A 15 -5.45 3.76 20.58
C SER A 15 -4.23 3.98 19.68
N GLU A 16 -3.08 3.40 20.01
CA GLU A 16 -1.87 3.45 19.18
C GLU A 16 -2.11 2.86 17.78
N PHE A 17 -2.81 1.72 17.70
CA PHE A 17 -3.17 1.11 16.43
C PHE A 17 -4.11 2.03 15.60
N GLU A 18 -5.11 2.64 16.24
CA GLU A 18 -6.05 3.56 15.58
C GLU A 18 -5.34 4.82 15.05
N THR A 19 -4.39 5.38 15.81
CA THR A 19 -3.53 6.48 15.36
C THR A 19 -2.70 6.09 14.13
N GLY A 20 -2.00 4.95 14.20
CA GLY A 20 -1.19 4.47 13.06
C GLY A 20 -2.03 4.18 11.81
N LEU A 21 -3.28 3.73 11.97
CA LEU A 21 -4.19 3.52 10.85
C LEU A 21 -4.64 4.86 10.23
N SER A 22 -4.89 5.88 11.05
CA SER A 22 -5.25 7.21 10.59
C SER A 22 -4.10 7.85 9.81
N GLU A 23 -2.88 7.77 10.31
CA GLU A 23 -1.67 8.24 9.62
C GLU A 23 -1.46 7.54 8.27
N ALA A 24 -1.59 6.21 8.24
CA ALA A 24 -1.50 5.43 7.02
C ALA A 24 -2.53 5.84 5.96
N THR A 25 -3.75 6.13 6.40
CA THR A 25 -4.84 6.56 5.52
C THR A 25 -4.56 7.94 4.94
N ALA A 26 -4.21 8.91 5.79
CA ALA A 26 -3.88 10.27 5.35
C ALA A 26 -2.69 10.28 4.39
N TRP A 27 -1.68 9.45 4.65
CA TRP A 27 -0.52 9.34 3.77
C TRP A 27 -0.87 8.70 2.42
N ALA A 28 -1.70 7.67 2.40
CA ALA A 28 -2.16 7.05 1.16
C ALA A 28 -3.00 8.02 0.31
N GLU A 29 -3.85 8.83 0.95
CA GLU A 29 -4.57 9.92 0.28
C GLU A 29 -3.61 10.95 -0.30
N TRP A 30 -2.63 11.41 0.48
CA TRP A 30 -1.59 12.32 0.00
C TRP A 30 -0.78 11.72 -1.15
N ALA A 31 -0.47 10.42 -1.12
CA ALA A 31 0.21 9.72 -2.21
C ALA A 31 -0.61 9.73 -3.51
N ARG A 32 -1.95 9.69 -3.41
CA ARG A 32 -2.85 9.70 -4.57
C ARG A 32 -2.96 11.10 -5.20
N VAL A 33 -2.96 12.17 -4.40
CA VAL A 33 -3.26 13.54 -4.90
C VAL A 33 -2.06 14.49 -4.90
N GLY A 34 -1.18 14.38 -3.90
CA GLY A 34 -0.13 15.36 -3.62
C GLY A 34 1.28 14.92 -4.02
N ALA A 35 1.56 13.61 -3.98
CA ALA A 35 2.89 13.07 -4.23
C ALA A 35 3.52 13.40 -5.60
N PRO A 36 2.77 13.52 -6.72
CA PRO A 36 3.37 13.94 -7.99
C PRO A 36 4.13 15.28 -7.92
N ASN A 37 3.82 16.14 -6.94
CA ASN A 37 4.46 17.43 -6.73
C ASN A 37 5.53 17.43 -5.63
N ALA A 38 5.97 16.26 -5.15
CA ALA A 38 6.96 16.18 -4.08
C ALA A 38 8.38 16.53 -4.57
N ASN A 39 9.11 17.34 -3.81
CA ASN A 39 10.47 17.79 -4.12
C ASN A 39 11.57 16.75 -3.80
N GLY A 40 11.20 15.49 -3.56
CA GLY A 40 12.09 14.45 -3.08
C GLY A 40 11.43 13.08 -3.10
N CYS A 41 12.21 12.04 -2.84
CA CYS A 41 11.70 10.68 -2.75
C CYS A 41 10.63 10.59 -1.66
N ILE A 42 9.41 10.18 -2.01
CA ILE A 42 8.31 10.11 -1.03
C ILE A 42 8.51 9.07 0.07
N ILE A 43 9.44 8.14 -0.14
CA ILE A 43 9.78 7.07 0.81
C ILE A 43 10.82 7.55 1.81
N CYS A 44 11.99 8.01 1.34
CA CYS A 44 13.14 8.30 2.21
C CYS A 44 13.54 9.77 2.27
N GLY A 45 12.87 10.65 1.52
CA GLY A 45 13.12 12.10 1.52
C GLY A 45 14.35 12.54 0.71
N SER A 46 15.10 11.64 0.08
CA SER A 46 16.29 12.03 -0.69
C SER A 46 15.94 12.95 -1.86
N SER A 47 16.74 14.00 -2.07
CA SER A 47 16.59 15.00 -3.15
C SER A 47 17.43 14.71 -4.40
N GLY A 48 18.08 13.55 -4.47
CA GLY A 48 18.82 13.10 -5.67
C GLY A 48 17.90 12.83 -6.87
N PRO A 49 18.44 12.32 -8.00
CA PRO A 49 17.62 11.99 -9.16
C PRO A 49 16.43 11.11 -8.78
N LEU A 50 15.23 11.56 -9.17
CA LEU A 50 13.97 10.89 -8.89
C LEU A 50 13.44 10.22 -10.15
N GLU A 51 12.85 9.05 -9.95
CA GLU A 51 12.13 8.27 -10.94
C GLU A 51 10.64 8.24 -10.57
N LEU A 52 9.77 8.09 -11.56
CA LEU A 52 8.33 7.98 -11.36
C LEU A 52 7.93 6.52 -11.24
N HIS A 53 7.48 6.12 -10.05
CA HIS A 53 6.98 4.78 -9.79
C HIS A 53 5.46 4.72 -9.94
N HIS A 54 4.95 3.84 -10.79
CA HIS A 54 3.51 3.60 -10.92
C HIS A 54 2.99 2.78 -9.75
N VAL A 55 2.09 3.36 -8.96
CA VAL A 55 1.60 2.75 -7.71
C VAL A 55 0.98 1.37 -7.95
N ALA A 56 0.17 1.20 -9.00
CA ALA A 56 -0.49 -0.06 -9.34
C ALA A 56 0.20 -0.86 -10.47
N GLY A 57 1.40 -0.44 -10.87
CA GLY A 57 1.98 -0.79 -12.16
C GLY A 57 1.33 0.00 -13.31
N LYS A 58 2.12 0.28 -14.35
CA LYS A 58 1.76 1.20 -15.45
C LYS A 58 0.47 0.83 -16.21
N ASN A 59 0.10 -0.45 -16.20
CA ASN A 59 -1.06 -0.95 -16.95
C ASN A 59 -2.39 -0.83 -16.17
N ASN A 60 -2.34 -0.51 -14.86
CA ASN A 60 -3.53 -0.53 -14.00
C ASN A 60 -3.86 0.83 -13.38
N SER A 61 -2.91 1.78 -13.36
CA SER A 61 -3.16 3.14 -12.88
C SER A 61 -2.09 4.09 -13.41
N GLU A 62 -2.53 5.29 -13.83
CA GLU A 62 -1.65 6.42 -14.16
C GLU A 62 -1.04 7.09 -12.92
N THR A 63 -1.46 6.67 -11.71
CA THR A 63 -0.94 7.28 -10.48
C THR A 63 0.53 6.93 -10.31
N VAL A 64 1.36 7.97 -10.31
CA VAL A 64 2.81 7.87 -10.11
C VAL A 64 3.25 8.63 -8.86
N VAL A 65 4.34 8.16 -8.26
CA VAL A 65 4.99 8.83 -7.13
C VAL A 65 6.49 8.98 -7.38
N PRO A 66 7.10 10.12 -7.02
CA PRO A 66 8.53 10.32 -7.20
C PRO A 66 9.31 9.58 -6.11
N VAL A 67 10.25 8.74 -6.53
CA VAL A 67 11.09 7.93 -5.64
C VAL A 67 12.53 7.95 -6.14
N CYS A 68 13.51 7.82 -5.24
CA CYS A 68 14.88 7.60 -5.67
C CYS A 68 15.05 6.16 -6.17
N ARG A 69 16.03 5.95 -7.06
CA ARG A 69 16.30 4.65 -7.69
C ARG A 69 16.33 3.46 -6.70
N PRO A 70 17.03 3.52 -5.55
CA PRO A 70 17.02 2.39 -4.62
C PRO A 70 15.63 2.07 -4.06
N CYS A 71 14.79 3.09 -3.82
CA CYS A 71 13.41 2.87 -3.37
C CYS A 71 12.55 2.33 -4.51
N HIS A 72 12.78 2.82 -5.74
CA HIS A 72 12.09 2.33 -6.91
C HIS A 72 12.34 0.84 -7.16
N GLU A 73 13.60 0.41 -7.09
CA GLU A 73 14.00 -1.00 -7.28
C GLU A 73 13.29 -1.92 -6.27
N ARG A 74 13.28 -1.58 -4.97
CA ARG A 74 12.59 -2.38 -3.95
C ARG A 74 11.07 -2.43 -4.13
N LEU A 75 10.45 -1.33 -4.56
CA LEU A 75 9.02 -1.31 -4.87
C LEU A 75 8.70 -2.16 -6.10
N GLY A 76 9.56 -2.12 -7.13
CA GLY A 76 9.45 -2.97 -8.31
C GLY A 76 9.58 -4.45 -7.99
N GLU A 77 10.54 -4.83 -7.13
CA GLU A 77 10.68 -6.21 -6.64
C GLU A 77 9.43 -6.69 -5.91
N ARG A 78 8.79 -5.84 -5.08
CA ARG A 78 7.51 -6.16 -4.43
C ARG A 78 6.39 -6.36 -5.44
N GLN A 79 6.29 -5.49 -6.45
CA GLN A 79 5.30 -5.61 -7.54
C GLN A 79 5.47 -6.91 -8.34
N ASN A 80 6.71 -7.34 -8.58
CA ASN A 80 6.98 -8.62 -9.23
C ASN A 80 6.45 -9.83 -8.44
N GLY A 81 6.27 -9.69 -7.12
CA GLY A 81 5.65 -10.69 -6.25
C GLY A 81 4.12 -10.60 -6.14
N TRP A 82 3.47 -9.70 -6.87
CA TRP A 82 2.00 -9.58 -6.88
C TRP A 82 1.34 -10.71 -7.69
N ASP A 83 -0.01 -10.72 -7.67
CA ASP A 83 -0.80 -11.56 -8.57
C ASP A 83 -0.40 -11.30 -10.03
N PRO A 84 -0.01 -12.32 -10.82
CA PRO A 84 0.53 -12.13 -12.17
C PRO A 84 -0.34 -11.29 -13.11
N ARG A 85 -1.65 -11.17 -12.84
CA ARG A 85 -2.52 -10.30 -13.63
C ARG A 85 -2.11 -8.83 -13.58
N TRP A 86 -1.29 -8.39 -12.62
CA TRP A 86 -0.82 -7.01 -12.54
C TRP A 86 -0.08 -6.52 -13.78
N ILE A 87 0.52 -7.42 -14.58
CA ILE A 87 1.18 -7.04 -15.84
C ILE A 87 0.20 -6.85 -17.01
N ARG A 88 -1.07 -7.24 -16.85
CA ARG A 88 -2.09 -7.13 -17.90
C ARG A 88 -2.65 -5.71 -17.97
N ASP A 89 -3.04 -5.29 -19.16
CA ASP A 89 -3.68 -3.99 -19.44
C ASP A 89 -5.22 -4.08 -19.56
N ASP A 90 -5.76 -5.29 -19.65
CA ASP A 90 -7.20 -5.58 -19.78
C ASP A 90 -7.91 -5.89 -18.45
N ASN A 91 -7.28 -5.59 -17.31
CA ASN A 91 -7.85 -5.90 -16.00
C ASN A 91 -9.16 -5.14 -15.76
N PRO A 92 -10.17 -5.79 -15.13
CA PRO A 92 -11.41 -5.13 -14.78
C PRO A 92 -11.17 -4.04 -13.71
N PRO A 93 -12.04 -3.00 -13.64
CA PRO A 93 -11.89 -1.88 -12.73
C PRO A 93 -11.65 -2.29 -11.26
N GLU A 94 -12.32 -3.34 -10.79
CA GLU A 94 -12.21 -3.84 -9.41
C GLU A 94 -10.82 -4.40 -9.11
N LEU A 95 -10.21 -5.11 -10.07
CA LEU A 95 -8.85 -5.60 -9.93
C LEU A 95 -7.84 -4.45 -10.03
N ARG A 96 -8.06 -3.48 -10.92
CA ARG A 96 -7.21 -2.28 -11.01
C ARG A 96 -7.18 -1.49 -9.71
N GLU A 97 -8.34 -1.24 -9.11
CA GLU A 97 -8.43 -0.57 -7.80
C GLU A 97 -7.71 -1.40 -6.71
N SER A 98 -7.81 -2.72 -6.77
CA SER A 98 -7.19 -3.58 -5.75
C SER A 98 -5.67 -3.66 -5.87
N LEU A 99 -5.14 -3.64 -7.09
CA LEU A 99 -3.72 -3.47 -7.36
C LEU A 99 -3.23 -2.09 -6.92
N PHE A 100 -4.04 -1.05 -7.14
CA PHE A 100 -3.73 0.30 -6.67
C PHE A 100 -3.66 0.37 -5.13
N LEU A 101 -4.66 -0.18 -4.44
CA LEU A 101 -4.68 -0.29 -2.99
C LEU A 101 -3.52 -1.14 -2.44
N ARG A 102 -3.13 -2.20 -3.14
CA ARG A 102 -1.92 -2.97 -2.80
C ARG A 102 -0.67 -2.11 -2.95
N GLY A 103 -0.55 -1.33 -4.02
CA GLY A 103 0.53 -0.38 -4.22
C GLY A 103 0.66 0.64 -3.10
N LEU A 104 -0.45 1.26 -2.69
CA LEU A 104 -0.47 2.17 -1.54
C LEU A 104 -0.01 1.49 -0.25
N SER A 105 -0.40 0.24 -0.03
CA SER A 105 0.09 -0.56 1.11
C SER A 105 1.60 -0.78 1.04
N ASP A 106 2.14 -1.15 -0.12
CA ASP A 106 3.57 -1.40 -0.30
C ASP A 106 4.39 -0.12 -0.10
N LEU A 107 3.88 1.02 -0.59
CA LEU A 107 4.44 2.35 -0.37
C LEU A 107 4.48 2.68 1.14
N CYS A 108 3.38 2.47 1.86
CA CYS A 108 3.26 2.69 3.31
C CYS A 108 4.29 1.86 4.08
N GLU A 109 4.34 0.56 3.77
CA GLU A 109 5.27 -0.37 4.37
C GLU A 109 6.72 -0.01 4.04
N GLU A 110 7.02 0.52 2.86
CA GLU A 110 8.38 0.89 2.47
C GLU A 110 8.84 2.19 3.16
N ARG A 111 7.93 3.16 3.36
CA ARG A 111 8.21 4.41 4.09
C ARG A 111 8.44 4.16 5.59
N GLY A 112 7.67 3.26 6.19
CA GLY A 112 7.73 2.96 7.63
C GLY A 112 8.48 1.68 8.01
N ARG A 113 8.93 0.89 7.02
CA ARG A 113 9.60 -0.43 7.15
C ARG A 113 9.12 -1.31 8.31
N PHE A 114 7.81 -1.59 8.28
CA PHE A 114 6.97 -2.49 9.11
C PHE A 114 6.34 -1.93 10.41
N GLY A 115 5.04 -1.61 10.32
CA GLY A 115 4.13 -1.37 11.45
C GLY A 115 2.80 -2.09 11.26
N ALA A 116 2.21 -2.62 12.35
CA ALA A 116 1.01 -3.46 12.30
C ALA A 116 -0.20 -2.74 11.66
N ALA A 117 -0.32 -1.42 11.82
CA ALA A 117 -1.37 -0.62 11.20
C ALA A 117 -1.28 -0.62 9.67
N TYR A 118 -0.09 -0.42 9.10
CA TYR A 118 0.15 -0.45 7.65
C TYR A 118 -0.10 -1.84 7.05
N HIS A 119 0.30 -2.89 7.77
CA HIS A 119 0.04 -4.27 7.38
C HIS A 119 -1.46 -4.62 7.45
N VAL A 120 -2.19 -4.14 8.46
CA VAL A 120 -3.63 -4.34 8.60
C VAL A 120 -4.41 -3.52 7.57
N LEU A 121 -3.97 -2.31 7.22
CA LEU A 121 -4.53 -1.57 6.08
C LEU A 121 -4.37 -2.41 4.80
N GLY A 122 -3.16 -2.92 4.52
CA GLY A 122 -2.94 -3.85 3.41
C GLY A 122 -3.86 -5.08 3.46
N LYS A 123 -4.05 -5.69 4.63
CA LYS A 123 -4.98 -6.83 4.81
C LYS A 123 -6.44 -6.44 4.62
N ARG A 124 -6.88 -5.28 5.11
CA ARG A 124 -8.26 -4.78 4.97
C ARG A 124 -8.57 -4.49 3.51
N LEU A 125 -7.66 -3.81 2.82
CA LEU A 125 -7.79 -3.53 1.38
C LEU A 125 -7.83 -4.83 0.57
N ARG A 126 -6.97 -5.81 0.88
CA ARG A 126 -7.00 -7.15 0.25
C ARG A 126 -8.27 -7.95 0.58
N ALA A 127 -8.80 -7.85 1.80
CA ALA A 127 -10.00 -8.58 2.24
C ALA A 127 -11.29 -8.02 1.62
N VAL A 128 -11.40 -6.69 1.53
CA VAL A 128 -12.47 -6.02 0.77
C VAL A 128 -12.46 -6.54 -0.66
N TYR A 129 -11.28 -6.61 -1.29
CA TYR A 129 -11.16 -7.13 -2.65
C TYR A 129 -11.53 -8.61 -2.80
N ALA A 130 -11.02 -9.49 -1.93
CA ALA A 130 -11.34 -10.92 -2.01
C ALA A 130 -12.85 -11.18 -1.87
N LYS A 131 -13.60 -10.29 -1.21
CA LYS A 131 -15.05 -10.34 -1.15
C LYS A 131 -15.70 -9.84 -2.45
N THR A 132 -15.23 -8.73 -3.00
CA THR A 132 -15.73 -8.17 -4.27
C THR A 132 -15.47 -9.10 -5.46
N ALA A 133 -14.25 -9.64 -5.60
CA ALA A 133 -13.88 -10.56 -6.69
C ALA A 133 -14.65 -11.90 -6.67
N ARG A 134 -15.22 -12.29 -5.52
CA ARG A 134 -16.09 -13.48 -5.38
C ARG A 134 -17.58 -13.18 -5.59
N GLY A 135 -17.98 -11.91 -5.54
CA GLY A 135 -19.36 -11.47 -5.78
C GLY A 135 -19.67 -11.12 -7.24
N SER A 136 -18.64 -10.99 -8.08
CA SER A 136 -18.77 -10.71 -9.53
C SER A 136 -18.91 -11.97 -10.40
N ALA A 137 -18.92 -13.16 -9.78
CA ALA A 137 -19.26 -14.41 -10.45
C ALA A 137 -20.76 -14.68 -10.22
N SER A 138 -21.61 -14.12 -11.09
CA SER A 138 -23.02 -14.47 -11.22
C SER A 138 -23.41 -14.37 -12.69
#